data_AF-A0A1Q7BGD6-F1
#
_entry.id   AF-A0A1Q7BGD6-F1
#
_cell.length_a   1.000
_cell.length_b   1.000
_cell.length_c   1.000
_cell.angle_alpha   90.00
_cell.angle_beta   90.00
_cell.angle_gamma   90.00
#
_symmetry.space_group_name_H-M   'P 1'
#
loop_
_entity.id
_entity.type
_entity.pdbx_description
1 polymer ?
#
loop_
_entity_poly.entity_id
_entity_poly.type
_entity_poly.pdbx_seq_one_letter_code
_entity_poly.pdbx_strand_id
1 'polypeptide(L)'
;MDRRAGAVQWYLNHLNSTDSKGLSDTIYDYNYDPTTGAESSTGHYDSVDSYASTALNVAYTGYLTGDSRIQALVANNIGTYEAIANLDDYGAPSGVRDTDNLTMAVPGGAKYTMDNSEVAGGLADFAQLEAALGRTDQHNYYLAWHDATVSAITEKLWNTTKNTWDWALGSASDLTGTFYPNATAQLWPTLFGVVPPDSTDATSAWKAFTDRWTDWFDDKIVDSYPWTAMARAGQLNGKPDQASHLLSTLHDTYAPDWGGNWYDDEAGWFILGAKGMDP
;
A
#
# COMPACT_ATOMS: atom_id res chain seq x y z
N MET A 1 -10.46 19.08 -14.97
CA MET A 1 -9.16 18.40 -14.90
C MET A 1 -9.45 16.92 -14.77
N ASP A 2 -8.79 16.05 -15.55
CA ASP A 2 -8.90 14.61 -15.28
C ASP A 2 -8.33 14.36 -13.88
N ARG A 3 -9.13 13.78 -12.98
CA ARG A 3 -8.82 13.70 -11.54
C ARG A 3 -7.55 12.87 -11.28
N ARG A 4 -7.19 11.95 -12.18
CA ARG A 4 -5.98 11.10 -12.08
C ARG A 4 -4.69 11.87 -12.39
N ALA A 5 -4.73 12.79 -13.35
CA ALA A 5 -3.63 13.74 -13.56
C ALA A 5 -3.44 14.66 -12.33
N GLY A 6 -4.52 14.88 -11.59
CA GLY A 6 -4.51 15.64 -10.33
C GLY A 6 -3.68 14.97 -9.23
N ALA A 7 -3.91 13.68 -8.95
CA ALA A 7 -3.20 12.95 -7.89
C ALA A 7 -1.69 12.84 -8.17
N VAL A 8 -1.31 12.46 -9.40
CA VAL A 8 0.10 12.41 -9.83
C VAL A 8 0.79 13.76 -9.68
N GLN A 9 0.17 14.82 -10.19
CA GLN A 9 0.74 16.17 -10.10
C GLN A 9 0.79 16.68 -8.67
N TRP A 10 -0.22 16.35 -7.86
CA TRP A 10 -0.28 16.73 -6.46
C TRP A 10 0.89 16.12 -5.70
N TYR A 11 1.13 14.81 -5.80
CA TYR A 11 2.24 14.16 -5.10
C TYR A 11 3.59 14.80 -5.45
N LEU A 12 3.87 14.98 -6.74
CA LEU A 12 5.12 15.60 -7.22
C LEU A 12 5.32 17.04 -6.71
N ASN A 13 4.24 17.79 -6.49
CA ASN A 13 4.30 19.17 -5.99
C ASN A 13 4.46 19.26 -4.46
N HIS A 14 4.31 18.15 -3.74
CA HIS A 14 4.36 18.09 -2.28
C HIS A 14 5.58 17.35 -1.73
N LEU A 15 6.52 16.99 -2.61
CA LEU A 15 7.79 16.38 -2.22
C LEU A 15 8.61 17.34 -1.35
N ASN A 16 9.11 16.80 -0.24
CA ASN A 16 10.03 17.49 0.66
C ASN A 16 11.44 17.49 0.05
N SER A 17 12.05 18.66 -0.09
CA SER A 17 13.47 18.75 -0.49
C SER A 17 14.41 18.19 0.57
N THR A 18 14.07 18.38 1.85
CA THR A 18 14.68 17.73 3.01
C THR A 18 13.66 17.80 4.14
N ASP A 19 13.30 16.64 4.70
CA ASP A 19 12.28 16.53 5.73
C ASP A 19 12.86 16.63 7.16
N SER A 20 11.98 16.50 8.15
CA SER A 20 12.31 16.59 9.57
C SER A 20 13.19 15.43 10.08
N LYS A 21 13.33 14.35 9.29
CA LYS A 21 14.18 13.20 9.56
C LYS A 21 15.44 13.17 8.69
N GLY A 22 15.64 14.18 7.84
CA GLY A 22 16.81 14.34 6.97
C GLY A 22 16.72 13.57 5.65
N LEU A 23 15.56 13.01 5.30
CA LEU A 23 15.32 12.37 4.01
C LEU A 23 14.86 13.42 2.98
N SER A 24 15.09 13.14 1.70
CA SER A 24 14.60 13.95 0.58
C SER A 24 13.56 13.14 -0.21
N ASP A 25 12.76 13.79 -1.04
CA ASP A 25 11.77 13.14 -1.92
C ASP A 25 10.67 12.38 -1.15
N THR A 26 10.50 12.71 0.14
CA THR A 26 9.40 12.21 0.99
C THR A 26 8.18 13.11 0.87
N ILE A 27 7.04 12.67 1.40
CA ILE A 27 5.83 13.48 1.54
C ILE A 27 5.37 13.43 3.00
N TYR A 28 4.81 14.53 3.50
CA TYR A 28 4.12 14.55 4.79
C TYR A 28 2.63 14.26 4.62
N ASP A 29 1.94 13.99 5.72
CA ASP A 29 0.49 14.01 5.74
C ASP A 29 -0.01 15.44 5.54
N TYR A 30 -1.19 15.57 4.94
CA TYR A 30 -1.84 16.86 4.71
C TYR A 30 -3.26 16.83 5.27
N ASN A 31 -3.61 17.88 6.01
CA ASN A 31 -4.99 18.17 6.33
C ASN A 31 -5.62 18.94 5.17
N TYR A 32 -6.84 18.58 4.81
CA TYR A 32 -7.65 19.29 3.82
C TYR A 32 -8.83 19.99 4.51
N ASP A 33 -8.97 21.30 4.31
CA ASP A 33 -10.15 22.05 4.72
C ASP A 33 -11.15 22.11 3.56
N PRO A 34 -12.27 21.36 3.61
CA PRO A 34 -13.25 21.36 2.53
C PRO A 34 -14.01 22.69 2.38
N THR A 35 -13.98 23.57 3.39
CA THR A 35 -14.65 24.87 3.35
C THR A 35 -13.84 25.89 2.54
N THR A 36 -12.52 25.88 2.71
CA THR A 36 -11.62 26.84 2.05
C THR A 36 -10.90 26.23 0.85
N GLY A 37 -10.88 24.91 0.73
CA GLY A 37 -10.06 24.16 -0.23
C GLY A 37 -8.56 24.21 0.08
N ALA A 38 -8.19 24.65 1.29
CA ALA A 38 -6.79 24.77 1.69
C ALA A 38 -6.23 23.43 2.17
N GLU A 39 -4.98 23.18 1.81
CA GLU A 39 -4.18 22.06 2.29
C GLU A 39 -3.10 22.56 3.22
N SER A 40 -2.86 21.85 4.32
CA SER A 40 -1.78 22.17 5.26
C SER A 40 -1.04 20.90 5.66
N SER A 41 0.28 20.90 5.44
CA SER A 41 1.14 19.81 5.90
C SER A 41 1.10 19.68 7.42
N THR A 42 1.09 18.45 7.91
CA THR A 42 1.25 18.13 9.34
C THR A 42 2.71 18.23 9.80
N GLY A 43 3.67 18.27 8.87
CA GLY A 43 5.11 18.18 9.14
C GLY A 43 5.58 16.79 9.58
N HIS A 44 4.70 15.79 9.46
CA HIS A 44 4.93 14.42 9.89
C HIS A 44 4.43 13.43 8.83
N TYR A 45 4.95 12.22 8.90
CA TYR A 45 4.46 11.01 8.24
C TYR A 45 4.66 9.86 9.22
N ASP A 46 3.86 8.81 9.10
CA ASP A 46 4.02 7.58 9.87
C ASP A 46 4.80 6.50 9.09
N SER A 47 4.76 6.52 7.76
CA SER A 47 5.43 5.54 6.91
C SER A 47 5.98 6.15 5.60
N VAL A 48 7.30 6.32 5.49
CA VAL A 48 7.94 6.88 4.29
C VAL A 48 8.02 5.88 3.15
N ASP A 49 8.21 4.60 3.45
CA ASP A 49 8.31 3.52 2.48
C ASP A 49 6.96 3.22 1.82
N SER A 50 5.89 3.13 2.62
CA SER A 50 4.54 2.92 2.08
C SER A 50 4.06 4.10 1.22
N TYR A 51 4.44 5.33 1.59
CA TYR A 51 4.10 6.53 0.82
C TYR A 51 4.87 6.58 -0.50
N ALA A 52 6.16 6.24 -0.49
CA ALA A 52 6.96 6.09 -1.69
C ALA A 52 6.34 5.06 -2.63
N SER A 53 6.02 3.88 -2.11
CA SER A 53 5.38 2.78 -2.83
C SER A 53 4.06 3.19 -3.49
N THR A 54 3.20 3.88 -2.74
CA THR A 54 1.92 4.40 -3.24
C THR A 54 2.12 5.33 -4.44
N ALA A 55 3.13 6.20 -4.39
CA ALA A 55 3.45 7.10 -5.51
C ALA A 55 3.86 6.33 -6.77
N LEU A 56 4.63 5.25 -6.61
CA LEU A 56 5.04 4.38 -7.71
C LEU A 56 3.85 3.63 -8.32
N ASN A 57 2.96 3.06 -7.49
CA ASN A 57 1.73 2.40 -7.95
C ASN A 57 0.83 3.36 -8.73
N VAL A 58 0.66 4.60 -8.23
CA VAL A 58 -0.14 5.64 -8.88
C VAL A 58 0.50 6.08 -10.20
N ALA A 59 1.83 6.21 -10.27
CA ALA A 59 2.54 6.56 -11.51
C ALA A 59 2.33 5.49 -12.60
N TYR A 60 2.52 4.21 -12.25
CA TYR A 60 2.32 3.11 -13.19
C TYR A 60 0.85 2.97 -13.62
N THR A 61 -0.07 2.94 -12.66
CA THR A 61 -1.52 2.86 -12.96
C THR A 61 -1.99 4.06 -13.78
N GLY A 62 -1.45 5.25 -13.50
CA GLY A 62 -1.66 6.46 -14.29
C GLY A 62 -1.17 6.31 -15.72
N TYR A 63 0.03 5.78 -15.92
CA TYR A 63 0.61 5.52 -17.25
C TYR A 63 -0.21 4.51 -18.06
N LEU A 64 -0.71 3.45 -17.41
CA LEU A 64 -1.55 2.41 -18.03
C LEU A 64 -2.91 2.92 -18.53
N THR A 65 -3.37 4.09 -18.07
CA THR A 65 -4.61 4.68 -18.58
C THR A 65 -4.57 5.00 -20.07
N GLY A 66 -3.38 5.18 -20.64
CA GLY A 66 -3.20 5.65 -22.02
C GLY A 66 -3.51 7.13 -22.24
N ASP A 67 -3.85 7.89 -21.19
CA ASP A 67 -4.03 9.33 -21.31
C ASP A 67 -2.68 9.99 -21.62
N SER A 68 -2.58 10.64 -22.77
CA SER A 68 -1.32 11.20 -23.27
C SER A 68 -0.74 12.27 -22.34
N ARG A 69 -1.56 12.99 -21.56
CA ARG A 69 -1.08 13.99 -20.61
C ARG A 69 -0.50 13.32 -19.38
N ILE A 70 -1.16 12.29 -18.85
CA ILE A 70 -0.65 11.53 -17.70
C ILE A 70 0.63 10.79 -18.08
N GLN A 71 0.65 10.13 -19.24
CA GLN A 71 1.84 9.45 -19.74
C GLN A 71 3.02 10.42 -19.90
N ALA A 72 2.78 11.61 -20.49
CA ALA A 72 3.82 12.62 -20.61
C ALA A 72 4.28 13.16 -19.24
N LEU A 73 3.36 13.38 -18.29
CA LEU A 73 3.69 13.83 -16.94
C LEU A 73 4.58 12.81 -16.21
N VAL A 74 4.22 11.52 -16.27
CA VAL A 74 5.00 10.44 -15.65
C VAL A 74 6.36 10.32 -16.33
N ALA A 75 6.41 10.21 -17.66
CA ALA A 75 7.66 10.05 -18.40
C ALA A 75 8.63 11.24 -18.19
N ASN A 76 8.12 12.47 -18.14
CA ASN A 76 8.95 13.66 -17.92
C ASN A 76 9.49 13.76 -16.48
N ASN A 77 8.88 13.06 -15.52
CA ASN A 77 9.30 13.04 -14.12
C ASN A 77 9.89 11.68 -13.70
N ILE A 78 10.29 10.83 -14.65
CA ILE A 78 10.78 9.49 -14.34
C ILE A 78 11.95 9.50 -13.35
N GLY A 79 12.88 10.44 -13.49
CA GLY A 79 14.00 10.59 -12.54
C GLY A 79 13.58 10.98 -11.12
N THR A 80 12.44 11.66 -10.95
CA THR A 80 11.86 11.93 -9.62
C THR A 80 11.25 10.66 -9.03
N TYR A 81 10.59 9.83 -9.83
CA TYR A 81 10.12 8.52 -9.37
C TYR A 81 11.25 7.57 -9.02
N GLU A 82 12.37 7.61 -9.75
CA GLU A 82 13.58 6.89 -9.37
C GLU A 82 14.11 7.35 -8.01
N ALA A 83 14.09 8.66 -7.74
CA ALA A 83 14.48 9.21 -6.42
C ALA A 83 13.52 8.77 -5.30
N ILE A 84 12.21 8.73 -5.57
CA ILE A 84 11.20 8.21 -4.63
C ILE A 84 11.44 6.72 -4.37
N ALA A 85 11.59 5.90 -5.41
CA ALA A 85 11.83 4.46 -5.27
C ALA A 85 13.13 4.15 -4.51
N ASN A 86 14.12 5.03 -4.58
CA ASN A 86 15.36 4.90 -3.84
C ASN A 86 15.17 5.07 -2.32
N LEU A 87 14.07 5.66 -1.83
CA LEU A 87 13.74 5.62 -0.40
C LEU A 87 13.58 4.17 0.10
N ASP A 88 13.10 3.27 -0.77
CA ASP A 88 12.83 1.87 -0.47
C ASP A 88 14.03 0.92 -0.69
N ASP A 89 15.17 1.45 -1.16
CA ASP A 89 16.40 0.65 -1.35
C ASP A 89 17.69 1.21 -0.78
N TYR A 90 17.74 2.48 -0.42
CA TYR A 90 18.88 3.02 0.29
C TYR A 90 18.65 2.93 1.80
N GLY A 91 19.69 2.57 2.56
CA GLY A 91 19.63 2.65 4.02
C GLY A 91 19.83 4.06 4.54
N ALA A 92 19.67 4.24 5.86
CA ALA A 92 19.88 5.54 6.48
C ALA A 92 21.30 6.07 6.18
N PRO A 93 21.46 7.36 5.87
CA PRO A 93 20.47 8.43 5.94
C PRO A 93 19.74 8.72 4.62
N SER A 94 19.84 7.86 3.60
CA SER A 94 19.34 8.14 2.25
C SER A 94 18.01 7.45 1.93
N GLY A 95 17.63 6.45 2.72
CA GLY A 95 16.33 5.79 2.66
C GLY A 95 16.14 4.93 3.91
N VAL A 96 15.24 3.96 3.83
CA VAL A 96 14.83 3.14 4.97
C VAL A 96 14.99 1.63 4.79
N ARG A 97 15.62 1.17 3.70
CA ARG A 97 15.97 -0.25 3.55
C ARG A 97 17.09 -0.65 4.49
N ASP A 98 16.93 -1.79 5.14
CA ASP A 98 17.96 -2.37 5.98
C ASP A 98 18.64 -3.56 5.28
N THR A 99 19.75 -4.00 5.85
CA THR A 99 20.61 -5.10 5.41
C THR A 99 19.92 -6.46 5.28
N ASP A 100 18.71 -6.60 5.83
CA ASP A 100 17.89 -7.80 5.71
C ASP A 100 16.85 -7.73 4.58
N ASN A 101 16.96 -6.74 3.69
CA ASN A 101 16.09 -6.49 2.53
C ASN A 101 14.64 -6.08 2.88
N LEU A 102 14.37 -5.80 4.15
CA LEU A 102 13.13 -5.17 4.59
C LEU A 102 13.34 -3.67 4.78
N THR A 103 12.28 -2.89 4.61
CA THR A 103 12.21 -1.46 4.90
C THR A 103 11.67 -1.19 6.29
N MET A 104 12.12 -0.09 6.89
CA MET A 104 11.54 0.47 8.10
C MET A 104 10.53 1.55 7.73
N ALA A 105 9.38 1.61 8.41
CA ALA A 105 8.38 2.66 8.23
C ALA A 105 8.97 4.08 8.24
N VAL A 106 9.97 4.31 9.09
CA VAL A 106 10.74 5.56 9.16
C VAL A 106 12.18 5.20 9.53
N PRO A 107 13.16 6.12 9.41
CA PRO A 107 14.50 5.86 9.92
C PRO A 107 14.49 5.40 11.39
N GLY A 108 14.94 4.17 11.64
CA GLY A 108 14.94 3.53 12.97
C GLY A 108 13.59 3.01 13.45
N GLY A 109 12.56 3.00 12.60
CA GLY A 109 11.22 2.50 12.88
C GLY A 109 11.09 0.97 12.80
N ALA A 110 9.88 0.48 12.99
CA ALA A 110 9.57 -0.93 12.82
C ALA A 110 9.52 -1.32 11.33
N LYS A 111 9.73 -2.61 11.06
CA LYS A 111 9.63 -3.21 9.73
C LYS A 111 8.33 -3.98 9.63
N TYR A 112 7.25 -3.28 9.28
CA TYR A 112 5.91 -3.83 9.24
C TYR A 112 5.72 -4.75 8.03
N THR A 113 4.95 -5.82 8.21
CA THR A 113 4.57 -6.70 7.11
C THR A 113 3.67 -6.00 6.10
N MET A 114 2.80 -5.11 6.58
CA MET A 114 1.94 -4.25 5.77
C MET A 114 2.79 -3.39 4.82
N ASP A 115 3.63 -2.52 5.39
CA ASP A 115 4.50 -1.59 4.66
C ASP A 115 5.43 -2.33 3.68
N ASN A 116 6.06 -3.42 4.11
CA ASN A 116 6.94 -4.18 3.22
C ASN A 116 6.18 -4.86 2.07
N SER A 117 4.91 -5.22 2.26
CA SER A 117 4.06 -5.73 1.17
C SER A 117 3.74 -4.61 0.18
N GLU A 118 3.45 -3.40 0.67
CA GLU A 118 3.27 -2.21 -0.16
C GLU A 118 4.53 -1.90 -0.98
N VAL A 119 5.72 -1.95 -0.35
CA VAL A 119 7.02 -1.81 -1.02
C VAL A 119 7.23 -2.85 -2.11
N ALA A 120 6.92 -4.11 -1.86
CA ALA A 120 7.01 -5.14 -2.89
C ALA A 120 6.10 -4.78 -4.09
N GLY A 121 4.87 -4.36 -3.85
CA GLY A 121 3.94 -3.95 -4.91
C GLY A 121 4.40 -2.70 -5.66
N GLY A 122 4.88 -1.67 -4.95
CA GLY A 122 5.40 -0.43 -5.51
C GLY A 122 6.60 -0.67 -6.43
N LEU A 123 7.57 -1.47 -5.98
CA LEU A 123 8.75 -1.84 -6.77
C LEU A 123 8.41 -2.67 -8.01
N ALA A 124 7.45 -3.60 -7.90
CA ALA A 124 6.97 -4.36 -9.05
C ALA A 124 6.36 -3.43 -10.12
N ASP A 125 5.43 -2.57 -9.70
CA ASP A 125 4.77 -1.62 -10.60
C ASP A 125 5.77 -0.64 -11.23
N PHE A 126 6.74 -0.16 -10.45
CA PHE A 126 7.75 0.74 -10.97
C PHE A 126 8.68 0.06 -11.98
N ALA A 127 9.10 -1.18 -11.71
CA ALA A 127 9.83 -1.96 -12.68
C ALA A 127 9.04 -2.13 -13.99
N GLN A 128 7.73 -2.34 -13.94
CA GLN A 128 6.89 -2.41 -15.14
C GLN A 128 6.76 -1.05 -15.86
N LEU A 129 6.68 0.06 -15.11
CA LEU A 129 6.71 1.40 -15.69
C LEU A 129 8.00 1.66 -16.45
N GLU A 130 9.15 1.32 -15.87
CA GLU A 130 10.47 1.44 -16.50
C GLU A 130 10.52 0.61 -17.81
N ALA A 131 10.02 -0.63 -17.78
CA ALA A 131 9.91 -1.45 -18.99
C ALA A 131 8.99 -0.82 -20.06
N ALA A 132 7.84 -0.27 -19.65
CA ALA A 132 6.89 0.38 -20.55
C ALA A 132 7.44 1.67 -21.19
N LEU A 133 8.47 2.27 -20.59
CA LEU A 133 9.24 3.41 -21.12
C LEU A 133 10.48 2.97 -21.91
N GLY A 134 10.73 1.66 -22.05
CA GLY A 134 11.88 1.10 -22.78
C GLY A 134 13.20 1.14 -22.00
N ARG A 135 13.14 1.28 -20.66
CA ARG A 135 14.29 1.42 -19.77
C ARG A 135 14.63 0.06 -19.12
N THR A 136 15.15 -0.85 -19.93
CA THR A 136 15.38 -2.26 -19.53
C THR A 136 16.33 -2.42 -18.34
N ASP A 137 17.38 -1.59 -18.23
CA ASP A 137 18.33 -1.69 -17.12
C ASP A 137 17.67 -1.29 -15.79
N GLN A 138 16.89 -0.21 -15.78
CA GLN A 138 16.11 0.23 -14.64
C GLN A 138 15.01 -0.77 -14.27
N HIS A 139 14.32 -1.34 -15.26
CA HIS A 139 13.37 -2.43 -15.03
C HIS A 139 14.01 -3.57 -14.24
N ASN A 140 15.15 -4.08 -14.72
CA ASN A 140 15.85 -5.19 -14.06
C ASN A 140 16.35 -4.80 -12.66
N TYR A 141 16.76 -3.55 -12.48
CA TYR A 141 17.23 -3.02 -11.21
C TYR A 141 16.15 -3.02 -10.14
N TYR A 142 15.00 -2.39 -10.41
CA TYR A 142 13.88 -2.35 -9.45
C TYR A 142 13.17 -3.70 -9.30
N LEU A 143 13.16 -4.54 -10.34
CA LEU A 143 12.66 -5.91 -10.25
C LEU A 143 13.51 -6.76 -9.28
N ALA A 144 14.83 -6.61 -9.30
CA ALA A 144 15.71 -7.31 -8.36
C ALA A 144 15.44 -6.89 -6.90
N TRP A 145 15.06 -5.64 -6.66
CA TRP A 145 14.68 -5.16 -5.33
C TRP A 145 13.34 -5.73 -4.88
N HIS A 146 12.35 -5.74 -5.77
CA HIS A 146 11.09 -6.44 -5.55
C HIS A 146 11.34 -7.90 -5.14
N ASP A 147 12.12 -8.65 -5.93
CA ASP A 147 12.40 -10.06 -5.68
C ASP A 147 13.08 -10.25 -4.31
N ALA A 148 14.02 -9.38 -3.95
CA ALA A 148 14.70 -9.41 -2.67
C ALA A 148 13.78 -9.09 -1.49
N THR A 149 12.86 -8.13 -1.65
CA THR A 149 11.86 -7.77 -0.63
C THR A 149 10.83 -8.88 -0.44
N VAL A 150 10.29 -9.45 -1.53
CA VAL A 150 9.39 -10.61 -1.48
C VAL A 150 10.04 -11.77 -0.75
N SER A 151 11.28 -12.12 -1.11
CA SER A 151 12.04 -13.17 -0.44
C SER A 151 12.17 -12.89 1.06
N ALA A 152 12.53 -11.66 1.44
CA ALA A 152 12.70 -11.25 2.82
C ALA A 152 11.39 -11.35 3.63
N ILE A 153 10.27 -10.91 3.06
CA ILE A 153 8.94 -11.04 3.70
C ILE A 153 8.67 -12.52 3.97
N THR A 154 8.76 -13.37 2.94
CA THR A 154 8.46 -14.81 3.08
C THR A 154 9.39 -15.54 4.05
N GLU A 155 10.66 -15.15 4.14
CA GLU A 155 11.65 -15.81 5.00
C GLU A 155 11.61 -15.33 6.46
N LYS A 156 11.26 -14.06 6.68
CA LYS A 156 11.46 -13.40 7.99
C LYS A 156 10.17 -13.01 8.68
N LEU A 157 9.09 -12.79 7.93
CA LEU A 157 7.80 -12.34 8.44
C LEU A 157 6.77 -13.47 8.45
N TRP A 158 7.01 -14.59 7.76
CA TRP A 158 6.15 -15.76 7.89
C TRP A 158 6.46 -16.55 9.16
N ASN A 159 5.45 -16.73 10.01
CA ASN A 159 5.57 -17.54 11.22
C ASN A 159 5.14 -18.98 10.96
N THR A 160 6.09 -19.83 10.59
CA THR A 160 5.84 -21.26 10.32
C THR A 160 5.26 -22.05 11.50
N THR A 161 5.41 -21.57 12.74
CA THR A 161 4.82 -22.24 13.91
C THR A 161 3.33 -21.92 14.05
N LYS A 162 2.92 -20.69 13.74
CA LYS A 162 1.54 -20.24 13.82
C LYS A 162 0.77 -20.36 12.51
N ASN A 163 1.46 -20.54 11.38
CA ASN A 163 0.93 -20.42 10.02
C ASN A 163 0.22 -19.08 9.80
N THR A 164 0.87 -18.00 10.24
CA THR A 164 0.41 -16.61 10.12
C THR A 164 1.58 -15.71 9.80
N TRP A 165 1.31 -14.53 9.26
CA TRP A 165 2.31 -13.47 9.17
C TRP A 165 2.52 -12.81 10.54
N ASP A 166 3.76 -12.61 10.94
CA ASP A 166 4.12 -11.67 12.02
C ASP A 166 3.71 -10.26 11.57
N TRP A 167 3.32 -9.36 12.50
CA TRP A 167 2.87 -8.02 12.10
C TRP A 167 4.05 -7.07 11.82
N ALA A 168 5.20 -7.37 12.40
CA ALA A 168 6.48 -6.75 12.08
C ALA A 168 7.63 -7.72 12.37
N LEU A 169 8.82 -7.44 11.84
CA LEU A 169 10.02 -8.23 12.12
C LEU A 169 10.23 -8.39 13.64
N GLY A 170 10.30 -9.63 14.11
CA GLY A 170 10.49 -9.97 15.52
C GLY A 170 9.25 -9.80 16.40
N SER A 171 8.08 -9.49 15.82
CA SER A 171 6.83 -9.26 16.53
C SER A 171 5.69 -10.07 15.95
N ALA A 172 5.40 -11.21 16.59
CA ALA A 172 4.37 -12.12 16.12
C ALA A 172 2.96 -11.57 16.28
N SER A 173 2.10 -11.87 15.31
CA SER A 173 0.67 -11.53 15.36
C SER A 173 -0.04 -12.24 16.50
N ASP A 174 -0.85 -11.49 17.24
CA ASP A 174 -1.84 -11.97 18.20
C ASP A 174 -3.24 -11.69 17.65
N LEU A 175 -3.81 -12.67 16.95
CA LEU A 175 -5.15 -12.56 16.39
C LEU A 175 -6.24 -12.57 17.47
N THR A 176 -5.93 -12.82 18.74
CA THR A 176 -6.91 -12.64 19.82
C THR A 176 -7.03 -11.17 20.24
N GLY A 177 -6.02 -10.35 19.92
CA GLY A 177 -5.90 -8.94 20.28
C GLY A 177 -6.65 -7.97 19.36
N THR A 178 -6.06 -6.79 19.15
CA THR A 178 -6.61 -5.72 18.31
C THR A 178 -6.52 -6.07 16.83
N PHE A 179 -7.40 -5.48 16.03
CA PHE A 179 -7.44 -5.68 14.58
C PHE A 179 -6.13 -5.19 13.93
N TYR A 180 -5.87 -3.89 13.94
CA TYR A 180 -4.57 -3.38 13.51
C TYR A 180 -3.54 -3.54 14.65
N PRO A 181 -2.31 -4.00 14.36
CA PRO A 181 -1.75 -4.41 13.06
C PRO A 181 -1.86 -5.91 12.75
N ASN A 182 -2.44 -6.71 13.66
CA ASN A 182 -2.37 -8.18 13.59
C ASN A 182 -3.14 -8.78 12.41
N ALA A 183 -4.35 -8.28 12.16
CA ALA A 183 -5.24 -8.75 11.12
C ALA A 183 -4.78 -8.30 9.73
N THR A 184 -4.37 -7.04 9.59
CA THR A 184 -3.90 -6.46 8.32
C THR A 184 -2.66 -7.19 7.80
N ALA A 185 -1.74 -7.56 8.69
CA ALA A 185 -0.59 -8.40 8.34
C ALA A 185 -0.97 -9.72 7.66
N GLN A 186 -2.17 -10.26 7.92
CA GLN A 186 -2.65 -11.50 7.27
C GLN A 186 -3.17 -11.29 5.85
N LEU A 187 -3.50 -10.06 5.48
CA LEU A 187 -4.15 -9.74 4.20
C LEU A 187 -3.18 -9.11 3.21
N TRP A 188 -2.29 -8.23 3.69
CA TRP A 188 -1.42 -7.39 2.84
C TRP A 188 -0.49 -8.15 1.90
N PRO A 189 0.18 -9.24 2.33
CA PRO A 189 1.02 -10.01 1.42
C PRO A 189 0.27 -10.56 0.19
N THR A 190 -1.01 -10.90 0.34
CA THR A 190 -1.85 -11.34 -0.79
C THR A 190 -2.37 -10.16 -1.61
N LEU A 191 -2.75 -9.06 -0.97
CA LEU A 191 -3.26 -7.85 -1.63
C LEU A 191 -2.23 -7.23 -2.58
N PHE A 192 -0.96 -7.21 -2.17
CA PHE A 192 0.14 -6.62 -2.95
C PHE A 192 0.96 -7.67 -3.74
N GLY A 193 0.49 -8.91 -3.80
CA GLY A 193 1.09 -9.94 -4.66
C GLY A 193 2.42 -10.50 -4.19
N VAL A 194 2.80 -10.33 -2.92
CA VAL A 194 3.96 -11.00 -2.31
C VAL A 194 3.80 -12.52 -2.37
N VAL A 195 2.57 -12.99 -2.12
CA VAL A 195 2.20 -14.40 -2.30
C VAL A 195 0.93 -14.52 -3.16
N PRO A 196 0.84 -15.54 -4.03
CA PRO A 196 -0.39 -15.83 -4.77
C PRO A 196 -1.55 -16.16 -3.81
N PRO A 197 -2.80 -15.76 -4.12
CA PRO A 197 -3.96 -16.04 -3.27
C PRO A 197 -4.24 -17.53 -3.01
N ASP A 198 -3.80 -18.42 -3.91
CA ASP A 198 -3.95 -19.88 -3.79
C ASP A 198 -2.75 -20.59 -3.15
N SER A 199 -1.73 -19.83 -2.72
CA SER A 199 -0.59 -20.39 -1.99
C SER A 199 -0.99 -20.89 -0.59
N THR A 200 -0.20 -21.83 -0.06
CA THR A 200 -0.41 -22.37 1.29
C THR A 200 -0.38 -21.27 2.36
N ASP A 201 0.52 -20.31 2.23
CA ASP A 201 0.69 -19.23 3.21
C ASP A 201 -0.48 -18.24 3.15
N ALA A 202 -0.89 -17.82 1.94
CA ALA A 202 -2.05 -16.95 1.75
C ALA A 202 -3.35 -17.58 2.27
N THR A 203 -3.60 -18.84 1.91
CA THR A 203 -4.81 -19.56 2.34
C THR A 203 -4.83 -19.80 3.86
N SER A 204 -3.67 -20.05 4.48
CA SER A 204 -3.54 -20.20 5.93
C SER A 204 -3.77 -18.87 6.66
N ALA A 205 -3.17 -17.78 6.16
CA ALA A 205 -3.35 -16.44 6.73
C ALA A 205 -4.81 -15.97 6.62
N TRP A 206 -5.44 -16.15 5.46
CA TRP A 206 -6.87 -15.85 5.25
C TRP A 206 -7.77 -16.68 6.18
N LYS A 207 -7.46 -17.96 6.36
CA LYS A 207 -8.20 -18.81 7.31
C LYS A 207 -8.04 -18.30 8.74
N ALA A 208 -6.82 -17.99 9.18
CA ALA A 208 -6.56 -17.48 10.52
C ALA A 208 -7.30 -16.17 10.80
N PHE A 209 -7.34 -15.28 9.81
CA PHE A 209 -8.15 -14.05 9.83
C PHE A 209 -9.65 -14.36 9.96
N THR A 210 -10.22 -15.17 9.06
CA THR A 210 -11.67 -15.43 9.03
C THR A 210 -12.17 -16.29 10.19
N ASP A 211 -11.32 -17.13 10.80
CA ASP A 211 -11.65 -17.86 12.02
C ASP A 211 -11.88 -16.90 13.20
N ARG A 212 -11.20 -15.75 13.20
CA ARG A 212 -11.26 -14.75 14.29
C ARG A 212 -12.30 -13.67 14.05
N TRP A 213 -12.33 -13.11 12.85
CA TRP A 213 -13.24 -12.04 12.43
C TRP A 213 -14.28 -12.64 11.49
N THR A 214 -15.14 -13.51 12.02
CA THR A 214 -16.13 -14.25 11.21
C THR A 214 -17.11 -13.35 10.46
N ASP A 215 -17.35 -12.15 11.00
CA ASP A 215 -18.31 -11.18 10.51
C ASP A 215 -17.60 -9.96 9.87
N TRP A 216 -16.39 -10.16 9.34
CA TRP A 216 -15.57 -9.09 8.72
C TRP A 216 -16.30 -8.31 7.62
N PHE A 217 -17.31 -8.91 7.00
CA PHE A 217 -18.10 -8.32 5.92
C PHE A 217 -19.26 -7.44 6.41
N ASP A 218 -19.60 -7.48 7.70
CA ASP A 218 -20.72 -6.71 8.28
C ASP A 218 -20.29 -5.31 8.78
N ASP A 219 -19.06 -4.86 8.51
CA ASP A 219 -18.49 -3.61 9.07
C ASP A 219 -18.53 -3.55 10.61
N LYS A 220 -18.31 -4.71 11.26
CA LYS A 220 -18.34 -4.87 12.72
C LYS A 220 -16.95 -4.91 13.36
N ILE A 221 -15.91 -4.65 12.57
CA ILE A 221 -14.55 -4.66 13.07
C ILE A 221 -14.36 -3.44 13.96
N VAL A 222 -13.98 -3.69 15.21
CA VAL A 222 -13.71 -2.61 16.17
C VAL A 222 -12.31 -2.09 15.91
N ASP A 223 -12.23 -1.06 15.07
CA ASP A 223 -11.03 -0.29 14.76
C ASP A 223 -11.42 1.17 14.44
N SER A 224 -10.43 2.04 14.25
CA SER A 224 -10.68 3.44 13.87
C SER A 224 -11.08 3.55 12.40
N TYR A 225 -10.54 2.69 11.53
CA TYR A 225 -10.75 2.77 10.08
C TYR A 225 -11.70 1.66 9.57
N PRO A 226 -12.41 1.89 8.45
CA PRO A 226 -13.32 0.88 7.89
C PRO A 226 -12.61 -0.32 7.23
N TRP A 227 -11.33 -0.18 6.85
CA TRP A 227 -10.53 -1.27 6.26
C TRP A 227 -11.16 -1.86 5.00
N THR A 228 -11.54 -1.00 4.06
CA THR A 228 -12.19 -1.36 2.79
C THR A 228 -11.37 -2.37 1.97
N ALA A 229 -10.04 -2.39 2.17
CA ALA A 229 -9.13 -3.39 1.61
C ALA A 229 -9.57 -4.85 1.86
N MET A 230 -10.31 -5.11 2.96
CA MET A 230 -10.87 -6.44 3.26
C MET A 230 -11.82 -6.93 2.16
N ALA A 231 -12.55 -6.05 1.48
CA ALA A 231 -13.40 -6.45 0.37
C ALA A 231 -12.55 -7.05 -0.76
N ARG A 232 -11.43 -6.40 -1.11
CA ARG A 232 -10.52 -6.92 -2.12
C ARG A 232 -9.85 -8.22 -1.68
N ALA A 233 -9.45 -8.33 -0.41
CA ALA A 233 -8.90 -9.57 0.13
C ALA A 233 -9.92 -10.72 0.05
N GLY A 234 -11.19 -10.46 0.37
CA GLY A 234 -12.29 -11.41 0.23
C GLY A 234 -12.49 -11.87 -1.20
N GLN A 235 -12.44 -10.96 -2.19
CA GLN A 235 -12.52 -11.32 -3.61
C GLN A 235 -11.40 -12.28 -4.02
N LEU A 236 -10.15 -11.95 -3.68
CA LEU A 236 -8.98 -12.78 -3.99
C LEU A 236 -9.06 -14.17 -3.34
N ASN A 237 -9.76 -14.29 -2.20
CA ASN A 237 -9.95 -15.54 -1.46
C ASN A 237 -11.30 -16.23 -1.74
N GLY A 238 -11.92 -15.93 -2.89
CA GLY A 238 -13.13 -16.61 -3.35
C GLY A 238 -14.36 -16.34 -2.47
N LYS A 239 -14.49 -15.11 -1.95
CA LYS A 239 -15.65 -14.61 -1.19
C LYS A 239 -16.25 -13.34 -1.83
N PRO A 240 -16.60 -13.37 -3.14
CA PRO A 240 -17.09 -12.19 -3.84
C PRO A 240 -18.41 -11.65 -3.25
N ASP A 241 -19.32 -12.51 -2.80
CA ASP A 241 -20.61 -12.08 -2.23
C ASP A 241 -20.42 -11.34 -0.90
N GLN A 242 -19.53 -11.82 -0.03
CA GLN A 242 -19.21 -11.15 1.24
C GLN A 242 -18.46 -9.83 0.99
N ALA A 243 -17.55 -9.80 0.03
CA ALA A 243 -16.88 -8.57 -0.37
C ALA A 243 -17.87 -7.52 -0.90
N SER A 244 -18.84 -7.96 -1.71
CA SER A 244 -19.92 -7.12 -2.23
C SER A 244 -20.80 -6.57 -1.12
N HIS A 245 -21.10 -7.41 -0.12
CA HIS A 245 -21.85 -6.98 1.05
C HIS A 245 -21.10 -5.92 1.85
N LEU A 246 -19.81 -6.12 2.12
CA LEU A 246 -18.98 -5.13 2.82
C LEU A 246 -19.00 -3.77 2.10
N LEU A 247 -18.78 -3.75 0.79
CA LEU A 247 -18.81 -2.50 0.01
C LEU A 247 -20.18 -1.82 0.07
N SER A 248 -21.28 -2.58 0.03
CA SER A 248 -22.63 -2.01 0.21
C SER A 248 -22.79 -1.40 1.60
N THR A 249 -22.36 -2.10 2.65
CA THR A 249 -22.45 -1.63 4.03
C THR A 249 -21.63 -0.36 4.22
N LEU A 250 -20.39 -0.33 3.72
CA LEU A 250 -19.54 0.87 3.78
C LEU A 250 -20.16 2.05 3.01
N HIS A 251 -20.73 1.81 1.84
CA HIS A 251 -21.44 2.86 1.12
C HIS A 251 -22.60 3.42 1.96
N ASP A 252 -23.42 2.56 2.57
CA ASP A 252 -24.55 3.00 3.39
C ASP A 252 -24.13 3.71 4.68
N THR A 253 -22.98 3.35 5.25
CA THR A 253 -22.41 3.98 6.44
C THR A 253 -21.83 5.37 6.16
N TYR A 254 -21.06 5.51 5.07
CA TYR A 254 -20.26 6.71 4.82
C TYR A 254 -20.89 7.68 3.81
N ALA A 255 -21.73 7.22 2.88
CA ALA A 255 -22.40 8.12 1.93
C ALA A 255 -23.55 8.91 2.58
N PRO A 256 -23.89 10.11 2.06
CA PRO A 256 -23.23 10.83 0.97
C PRO A 256 -22.03 11.68 1.43
N ASP A 257 -21.78 11.78 2.73
CA ASP A 257 -20.88 12.78 3.30
C ASP A 257 -19.39 12.36 3.23
N TRP A 258 -19.12 11.05 3.18
CA TRP A 258 -17.79 10.43 3.13
C TRP A 258 -16.82 11.03 4.16
N GLY A 259 -17.31 11.27 5.38
CA GLY A 259 -16.57 11.95 6.44
C GLY A 259 -15.94 11.00 7.48
N GLY A 260 -15.25 11.59 8.46
CA GLY A 260 -14.60 10.85 9.53
C GLY A 260 -13.31 10.18 9.08
N ASN A 261 -13.15 8.89 9.37
CA ASN A 261 -11.98 8.11 9.02
C ASN A 261 -12.05 7.53 7.58
N TRP A 262 -12.90 8.11 6.73
CA TRP A 262 -12.92 7.83 5.29
C TRP A 262 -11.91 8.72 4.58
N TYR A 263 -10.78 8.15 4.18
CA TYR A 263 -9.70 8.86 3.48
C TYR A 263 -9.41 8.23 2.11
N ASP A 264 -8.36 8.68 1.43
CA ASP A 264 -8.06 8.33 0.05
C ASP A 264 -7.70 6.86 -0.16
N ASP A 265 -7.03 6.20 0.80
CA ASP A 265 -6.81 4.75 0.74
C ASP A 265 -8.13 3.97 0.74
N GLU A 266 -9.05 4.30 1.67
CA GLU A 266 -10.37 3.66 1.76
C GLU A 266 -11.17 3.83 0.46
N ALA A 267 -11.15 5.04 -0.10
CA ALA A 267 -11.77 5.32 -1.40
C ALA A 267 -11.10 4.52 -2.54
N GLY A 268 -9.78 4.39 -2.52
CA GLY A 268 -9.00 3.60 -3.48
C GLY A 268 -9.40 2.14 -3.48
N TRP A 269 -9.41 1.51 -2.30
CA TRP A 269 -9.85 0.13 -2.12
C TRP A 269 -11.31 -0.07 -2.47
N PHE A 270 -12.19 0.90 -2.15
CA PHE A 270 -13.60 0.84 -2.52
C PHE A 270 -13.76 0.73 -4.03
N ILE A 271 -13.06 1.59 -4.79
CA ILE A 271 -13.11 1.59 -6.26
C ILE A 271 -12.52 0.29 -6.83
N LEU A 272 -11.41 -0.21 -6.27
CA LEU A 272 -10.81 -1.47 -6.70
C LEU A 272 -11.72 -2.67 -6.44
N GLY A 273 -12.33 -2.73 -5.26
CA GLY A 273 -13.30 -3.75 -4.89
C GLY A 273 -14.52 -3.71 -5.81
N ALA A 274 -15.10 -2.54 -6.05
CA ALA A 274 -16.27 -2.40 -6.91
C ALA A 274 -16.02 -2.83 -8.36
N LYS A 275 -14.81 -2.56 -8.91
CA LYS A 275 -14.44 -3.02 -10.26
C LYS A 275 -14.32 -4.54 -10.38
N GLY A 276 -13.96 -5.23 -9.30
CA GLY A 276 -13.90 -6.69 -9.27
C GLY A 276 -15.27 -7.37 -9.28
N MET A 277 -16.36 -6.61 -9.24
CA MET A 277 -17.75 -7.09 -9.23
C MET A 277 -18.47 -6.95 -10.57
N ASP A 278 -17.86 -6.30 -11.58
CA ASP A 278 -18.43 -6.26 -12.93
C ASP A 278 -18.14 -7.59 -13.66
N PRO A 279 -19.15 -8.27 -14.21
CA PRO A 279 -19.03 -9.58 -14.86
C PRO A 279 -18.20 -9.58 -16.15
#